data_AF-A0A0F7FSU7-F1
#
_entry.id   AF-A0A0F7FSU7-F1
#
_cell.length_a   1.000
_cell.length_b   1.000
_cell.length_c   1.000
_cell.angle_alpha   90.00
_cell.angle_beta   90.00
_cell.angle_gamma   90.00
#
_symmetry.space_group_name_H-M   'P 1'
#
loop_
_entity.id
_entity.type
_entity.pdbx_description
1 polymer ?
#
loop_
_entity_poly.entity_id
_entity_poly.type
_entity_poly.pdbx_seq_one_letter_code
_entity_poly.pdbx_strand_id
1 'polypeptide(L)'
;MSNGLEVDPGELRGLSINSGVVAGNLDVLLRLLRTAEGEGAAPGGGFEAVARLREVRASWEERLGTVRDEASGMEHGLVTTAGNFEATEADIQAGFAALGARLEQEAGPS
;
A
#
# COMPACT_ATOMS: atom_id res chain seq x y z
N MET A 1 -16.18 -14.36 -22.37
CA MET A 1 -14.73 -14.10 -22.46
C MET A 1 -14.28 -13.56 -21.13
N SER A 2 -13.81 -14.44 -20.26
CA SER A 2 -13.27 -14.05 -18.97
C SER A 2 -11.88 -13.49 -19.25
N ASN A 3 -11.71 -12.17 -19.23
CA ASN A 3 -10.39 -11.60 -18.94
C ASN A 3 -10.13 -11.89 -17.46
N GLY A 4 -9.87 -13.16 -17.15
CA GLY A 4 -9.42 -13.58 -15.83
C GLY A 4 -8.06 -12.96 -15.66
N LEU A 5 -8.03 -11.78 -15.04
CA LEU A 5 -6.81 -11.27 -14.43
C LEU A 5 -6.41 -12.35 -13.43
N GLU A 6 -5.43 -13.16 -13.84
CA GLU A 6 -4.71 -14.08 -12.98
C GLU A 6 -3.96 -13.18 -11.99
N VAL A 7 -4.64 -12.82 -10.90
CA VAL A 7 -4.10 -11.94 -9.87
C VAL A 7 -3.30 -12.83 -8.92
N ASP A 8 -1.98 -12.74 -8.99
CA ASP A 8 -1.08 -13.45 -8.07
C ASP A 8 -1.04 -12.72 -6.70
N PRO A 9 -1.52 -13.36 -5.61
CA PRO A 9 -1.45 -12.78 -4.25
C PRO A 9 -0.01 -12.45 -3.81
N GLY A 10 0.99 -13.15 -4.33
CA GLY A 10 2.41 -12.88 -4.09
C GLY A 10 2.87 -11.56 -4.71
N GLU A 11 2.42 -11.26 -5.94
CA GLU A 11 2.69 -9.97 -6.60
C GLU A 11 2.01 -8.80 -5.86
N LEU A 12 0.77 -8.99 -5.40
CA LEU A 12 0.06 -7.98 -4.59
C LEU A 12 0.79 -7.69 -3.27
N ARG A 13 1.32 -8.72 -2.60
CA ARG A 13 2.15 -8.56 -1.40
C ARG A 13 3.46 -7.84 -1.69
N GLY A 14 4.11 -8.13 -2.82
CA GLY A 14 5.30 -7.41 -3.28
C GLY A 14 5.04 -5.91 -3.50
N LEU A 15 3.92 -5.57 -4.13
CA LEU A 15 3.50 -4.18 -4.33
C LEU A 15 3.17 -3.47 -3.02
N SER A 16 2.54 -4.18 -2.08
CA SER A 16 2.27 -3.69 -0.72
C SER A 16 3.58 -3.31 0.00
N ILE A 17 4.58 -4.20 0.02
CA ILE A 17 5.88 -3.94 0.64
C ILE A 17 6.55 -2.71 0.03
N ASN A 18 6.59 -2.61 -1.29
CA ASN A 18 7.19 -1.46 -1.98
C ASN A 18 6.48 -0.15 -1.64
N SER A 19 5.15 -0.16 -1.54
CA SER A 19 4.35 1.01 -1.16
C SER A 19 4.65 1.45 0.29
N GLY A 20 4.76 0.49 1.21
CA GLY A 20 5.15 0.76 2.60
C GLY A 20 6.57 1.36 2.72
N VAL A 21 7.53 0.87 1.92
CA VAL A 21 8.90 1.43 1.85
C VAL A 21 8.87 2.88 1.37
N VAL A 22 8.09 3.19 0.33
CA VAL A 22 7.92 4.56 -0.17
C VAL A 22 7.32 5.45 0.91
N ALA A 23 6.24 5.00 1.58
CA ALA A 23 5.62 5.74 2.67
C ALA A 23 6.62 6.04 3.81
N GLY A 24 7.42 5.05 4.22
CA GLY A 24 8.45 5.22 5.23
C GLY A 24 9.54 6.24 4.84
N ASN A 25 10.00 6.21 3.58
CA ASN A 25 10.96 7.18 3.06
C ASN A 25 10.39 8.61 3.04
N LEU A 26 9.13 8.77 2.64
CA LEU A 26 8.44 10.06 2.67
C LEU A 26 8.33 10.62 4.10
N ASP A 27 8.07 9.75 5.06
CA ASP A 27 7.98 10.08 6.47
C ASP A 27 9.32 10.64 7.02
N VAL A 28 10.45 10.06 6.59
CA VAL A 28 11.80 10.57 6.91
C VAL A 28 12.05 11.93 6.25
N LEU A 29 11.71 12.07 4.97
CA LEU A 29 11.89 13.33 4.23
C LEU A 29 11.08 14.48 4.84
N LEU A 30 9.83 14.23 5.24
CA LEU A 30 8.98 15.20 5.91
C LEU A 30 9.58 15.67 7.25
N ARG A 31 10.19 14.74 8.02
CA ARG A 31 10.87 15.09 9.28
C ARG A 31 12.11 15.96 9.02
N LEU A 32 12.93 15.59 8.04
CA LEU A 32 14.12 16.37 7.67
C LEU A 32 13.75 17.78 7.20
N LEU A 33 12.68 17.91 6.42
CA LEU A 33 12.14 19.19 6.00
C LEU A 33 11.78 20.06 7.22
N ARG A 34 11.06 19.50 8.20
CA ARG A 34 10.68 20.18 9.45
C ARG A 34 11.87 20.60 10.30
N THR A 35 12.88 19.74 10.44
CA THR A 35 14.09 20.08 11.18
C THR A 35 14.84 21.25 10.55
N ALA A 36 14.91 21.33 9.22
CA ALA A 36 15.55 22.44 8.52
C ALA A 36 14.90 23.82 8.80
N GLU A 37 13.64 23.88 9.27
CA GLU A 37 13.00 25.13 9.70
C GLU A 37 13.54 25.67 11.02
N GLY A 38 13.90 24.76 11.94
CA GLY A 38 14.38 25.13 13.28
C GLY A 38 15.78 25.74 13.26
N GLU A 39 16.60 25.40 12.27
CA GLU A 39 18.01 25.82 12.17
C GLU A 39 18.22 27.05 11.26
N GLY A 40 17.20 27.49 10.51
CA GLY A 40 17.34 28.49 9.44
C GLY A 40 17.05 29.95 9.80
N ALA A 41 16.73 30.29 11.05
CA ALA A 41 16.42 31.68 11.45
C ALA A 41 17.69 32.49 11.76
N ALA A 42 18.51 32.76 10.74
CA ALA A 42 19.57 33.76 10.86
C ALA A 42 18.96 35.18 10.90
N PRO A 43 19.30 36.04 11.88
CA PRO A 43 18.75 37.38 11.97
C PRO A 43 19.48 38.31 10.98
N GLY A 44 18.80 38.69 9.91
CA GLY A 44 19.21 39.82 9.05
C GLY A 44 19.27 39.50 7.56
N GLY A 45 18.28 40.02 6.82
CA GLY A 45 18.30 40.11 5.35
C GLY A 45 17.54 39.00 4.63
N GLY A 46 16.29 39.27 4.23
CA GLY A 46 15.54 38.43 3.28
C GLY A 46 14.23 37.82 3.78
N PHE A 47 13.41 38.56 4.54
CA PHE A 47 12.12 38.07 5.03
C PHE A 47 11.18 37.52 3.93
N GLU A 48 11.19 38.10 2.71
CA GLU A 48 10.33 37.65 1.61
C GLU A 48 10.84 36.36 0.94
N ALA A 49 12.16 36.21 0.76
CA ALA A 49 12.74 35.00 0.20
C ALA A 49 12.58 33.79 1.16
N VAL A 50 12.75 34.03 2.46
CA VAL A 50 12.49 33.02 3.50
C VAL A 50 11.00 32.67 3.56
N ALA A 51 10.09 33.65 3.43
CA ALA A 51 8.65 33.39 3.36
C ALA A 51 8.26 32.53 2.15
N ARG A 52 8.76 32.85 0.94
CA ARG A 52 8.51 32.04 -0.26
C ARG A 52 9.08 30.62 -0.14
N LEU A 53 10.25 30.46 0.46
CA LEU A 53 10.82 29.13 0.70
C LEU A 53 9.97 28.31 1.66
N ARG A 54 9.38 28.94 2.70
CA ARG A 54 8.42 28.28 3.60
C ARG A 54 7.15 27.86 2.87
N GLU A 55 6.59 28.70 2.00
CA GLU A 55 5.40 28.38 1.21
C GLU A 55 5.65 27.21 0.24
N VAL A 56 6.75 27.26 -0.52
CA VAL A 56 7.15 26.18 -1.44
C VAL A 56 7.31 24.88 -0.68
N ARG A 57 7.97 24.94 0.49
CA ARG A 57 8.12 23.78 1.36
C ARG A 57 6.79 23.26 1.89
N ALA A 58 5.89 24.11 2.40
CA ALA A 58 4.59 23.68 2.90
C ALA A 58 3.79 22.96 1.81
N SER A 59 3.86 23.45 0.56
CA SER A 59 3.27 22.78 -0.60
C SER A 59 3.92 21.41 -0.88
N TRP A 60 5.24 21.28 -0.73
CA TRP A 60 5.89 19.97 -0.82
C TRP A 60 5.47 19.03 0.30
N GLU A 61 5.34 19.52 1.54
CA GLU A 61 4.87 18.69 2.65
C GLU A 61 3.46 18.17 2.44
N GLU A 62 2.55 19.03 1.96
CA GLU A 62 1.19 18.64 1.60
C GLU A 62 1.19 17.56 0.51
N ARG A 63 1.92 17.78 -0.59
CA ARG A 63 1.98 16.82 -1.71
C ARG A 63 2.61 15.48 -1.30
N LEU A 64 3.69 15.51 -0.52
CA LEU A 64 4.34 14.30 -0.03
C LEU A 64 3.46 13.57 0.99
N GLY A 65 2.69 14.30 1.80
CA GLY A 65 1.66 13.75 2.68
C GLY A 65 0.57 13.01 1.93
N THR A 66 0.02 13.61 0.87
CA THR A 66 -0.98 12.97 0.00
C THR A 66 -0.44 11.67 -0.60
N VAL A 67 0.77 11.71 -1.19
CA VAL A 67 1.39 10.51 -1.78
C VAL A 67 1.63 9.42 -0.73
N ARG A 68 2.02 9.80 0.49
CA ARG A 68 2.18 8.85 1.61
C ARG A 68 0.86 8.19 1.97
N ASP A 69 -0.20 8.97 2.10
CA ASP A 69 -1.52 8.47 2.50
C ASP A 69 -2.12 7.58 1.39
N GLU A 70 -1.92 7.93 0.12
CA GLU A 70 -2.27 7.07 -1.03
C GLU A 70 -1.49 5.77 -1.03
N ALA A 71 -0.17 5.82 -0.78
CA ALA A 71 0.68 4.62 -0.71
C ALA A 71 0.27 3.69 0.43
N SER A 72 -0.05 4.24 1.60
CA SER A 72 -0.55 3.46 2.75
C SER A 72 -1.94 2.89 2.48
N GLY A 73 -2.82 3.65 1.81
CA GLY A 73 -4.12 3.16 1.36
C GLY A 73 -4.00 1.99 0.37
N MET A 74 -3.07 2.08 -0.58
CA MET A 74 -2.77 0.99 -1.52
C MET A 74 -2.21 -0.23 -0.80
N GLU A 75 -1.27 -0.05 0.14
CA GLU A 75 -0.74 -1.15 0.96
C GLU A 75 -1.88 -1.91 1.66
N HIS A 76 -2.76 -1.18 2.36
CA HIS A 76 -3.88 -1.76 3.08
C HIS A 76 -4.87 -2.48 2.14
N GLY A 77 -5.20 -1.85 1.01
CA GLY A 77 -6.08 -2.42 -0.01
C GLY A 77 -5.51 -3.72 -0.58
N LEU A 78 -4.24 -3.72 -0.98
CA LEU A 78 -3.57 -4.89 -1.56
C LEU A 78 -3.48 -6.07 -0.59
N VAL A 79 -3.15 -5.81 0.69
CA VAL A 79 -3.13 -6.86 1.73
C VAL A 79 -4.51 -7.46 1.93
N THR A 80 -5.55 -6.61 1.99
CA THR A 80 -6.94 -7.06 2.15
C THR A 80 -7.38 -7.90 0.95
N THR A 81 -7.08 -7.44 -0.27
CA THR A 81 -7.42 -8.18 -1.49
C THR A 81 -6.70 -9.52 -1.56
N ALA A 82 -5.40 -9.57 -1.25
CA ALA A 82 -4.64 -10.82 -1.22
C ALA A 82 -5.25 -11.83 -0.24
N GLY A 83 -5.59 -11.38 0.98
CA GLY A 83 -6.25 -12.25 1.97
C GLY A 83 -7.62 -12.76 1.53
N ASN A 84 -8.42 -11.93 0.85
CA ASN A 84 -9.71 -12.35 0.31
C ASN A 84 -9.56 -13.40 -0.82
N PHE A 85 -8.55 -13.26 -1.67
CA PHE A 85 -8.25 -14.24 -2.72
C PHE A 85 -7.85 -15.59 -2.13
N GLU A 86 -6.96 -15.61 -1.14
CA GLU A 86 -6.54 -16.84 -0.46
C GLU A 86 -7.72 -17.55 0.24
N ALA A 87 -8.58 -16.79 0.92
CA ALA A 87 -9.78 -17.35 1.55
C ALA A 87 -10.75 -17.93 0.51
N THR A 88 -10.97 -17.21 -0.60
CA THR A 88 -11.83 -17.67 -1.69
C THR A 88 -11.28 -18.94 -2.34
N GLU A 89 -9.96 -19.01 -2.57
CA GLU A 89 -9.32 -20.19 -3.14
C GLU A 89 -9.46 -21.39 -2.19
N ALA A 90 -9.25 -21.20 -0.88
CA ALA A 90 -9.42 -22.25 0.12
C ALA A 90 -10.86 -22.79 0.15
N ASP A 91 -11.86 -21.91 0.09
CA ASP A 91 -13.28 -22.30 0.06
C ASP A 91 -13.62 -23.10 -1.22
N ILE A 92 -13.08 -22.69 -2.36
CA ILE A 92 -13.23 -23.41 -3.63
C ILE A 92 -12.60 -24.80 -3.55
N GLN A 93 -11.37 -24.91 -3.04
CA GLN A 93 -10.68 -26.19 -2.86
C GLN A 93 -11.44 -27.12 -1.90
N ALA A 94 -11.95 -26.58 -0.79
CA ALA A 94 -12.76 -27.34 0.17
C ALA A 94 -14.07 -27.82 -0.48
N GLY A 95 -14.73 -26.98 -1.28
CA GLY A 95 -15.93 -27.35 -2.04
C GLY A 95 -15.67 -28.49 -3.02
N PHE A 96 -14.58 -28.43 -3.79
CA PHE A 96 -14.19 -29.51 -4.70
C PHE A 96 -13.86 -30.81 -3.97
N ALA A 97 -13.12 -30.74 -2.85
CA ALA A 97 -12.82 -31.91 -2.03
C ALA A 97 -14.09 -32.57 -1.48
N ALA A 98 -15.04 -31.76 -0.99
CA ALA A 98 -16.32 -32.26 -0.49
C ALA A 98 -17.18 -32.91 -1.62
N LEU A 99 -17.16 -32.32 -2.82
CA LEU A 99 -17.86 -32.88 -3.98
C LEU A 99 -17.23 -34.21 -4.42
N GLY A 100 -15.90 -34.29 -4.45
CA GLY A 100 -15.16 -35.52 -4.75
C GLY A 100 -15.50 -36.64 -3.75
N ALA A 101 -15.45 -36.34 -2.45
CA ALA A 101 -15.80 -37.30 -1.41
C ALA A 101 -17.26 -37.80 -1.52
N ARG A 102 -18.21 -36.93 -1.91
CA ARG A 102 -19.59 -37.34 -2.19
C ARG A 102 -19.69 -38.27 -3.38
N LEU A 103 -19.02 -37.95 -4.49
CA LEU A 103 -19.03 -38.77 -5.69
C LEU A 103 -18.43 -40.16 -5.44
N GLU A 104 -17.37 -40.26 -4.63
CA GLU A 104 -16.77 -41.53 -4.23
C GLU A 104 -17.69 -42.37 -3.33
N GLN A 105 -18.46 -41.75 -2.43
CA GLN A 105 -19.47 -42.45 -1.63
C GLN A 105 -20.65 -42.94 -2.47
N GLU A 106 -21.11 -42.13 -3.43
CA GLU A 106 -22.21 -42.49 -4.33
C GLU A 106 -21.78 -43.59 -5.34
N ALA A 107 -20.49 -43.70 -5.64
CA ALA A 107 -19.90 -44.71 -6.53
C ALA A 107 -19.50 -46.04 -5.84
N GLY A 108 -20.05 -46.33 -4.65
CA GLY A 108 -19.64 -47.42 -3.74
C GLY A 108 -19.28 -48.79 -4.38
N PRO A 109 -18.42 -49.58 -3.70
CA PRO A 109 -17.64 -50.67 -4.28
C PRO A 109 -18.53 -51.78 -4.85
N SER A 110 -18.20 -52.18 -6.08
CA SER A 110 -18.75 -53.37 -6.75
C SER A 110 -18.39 -54.65 -6.01
#